data_AF-A0A2V9NXA1-F1
#
_entry.id   AF-A0A2V9NXA1-F1
#
_cell.length_a   1.000
_cell.length_b   1.000
_cell.length_c   1.000
_cell.angle_alpha   90.00
_cell.angle_beta   90.00
_cell.angle_gamma   90.00
#
_symmetry.space_group_name_H-M   'P 1'
#
loop_
_entity.id
_entity.type
_entity.pdbx_description
1 polymer ?
#
loop_
_entity_poly.entity_id
_entity_poly.type
_entity_poly.pdbx_seq_one_letter_code
_entity_poly.pdbx_strand_id
1 'polypeptide(L)'
;MARALIWTAYHDVQGWACSQCEWTYSLPSLLTDPQARDAFDRLASAGFKSHDCAAHPRSAASEPQEFFIKRMREFVTRGYKPKDAADLVVQDASLEYRSEPRMVQQARSEAEEFIRRVREGRI
;
A
#
# COMPACT_ATOMS: atom_id res chain seq x y z
N MET A 1 -22.28 -8.18 -6.61
CA MET A 1 -21.37 -7.58 -7.60
C MET A 1 -20.58 -8.70 -8.26
N ALA A 2 -20.39 -8.70 -9.58
CA ALA A 2 -19.55 -9.70 -10.26
C ALA A 2 -18.06 -9.41 -10.02
N ARG A 3 -17.23 -10.45 -9.85
CA ARG A 3 -15.76 -10.28 -9.85
C ARG A 3 -15.29 -9.82 -11.23
N ALA A 4 -14.31 -8.93 -11.26
CA ALA A 4 -13.72 -8.40 -12.48
C ALA A 4 -12.21 -8.58 -12.45
N LEU A 5 -11.64 -8.78 -13.64
CA LEU A 5 -10.20 -8.79 -13.87
C LEU A 5 -9.75 -7.34 -14.09
N ILE A 6 -8.86 -6.85 -13.24
CA ILE A 6 -8.40 -5.45 -13.24
C ILE A 6 -6.89 -5.38 -13.41
N TRP A 7 -6.41 -4.41 -14.18
CA TRP A 7 -4.99 -4.13 -14.30
C TRP A 7 -4.53 -3.31 -13.08
N THR A 8 -3.44 -3.74 -12.45
CA THR A 8 -2.84 -3.06 -11.30
C THR A 8 -1.38 -2.74 -11.60
N ALA A 9 -0.99 -1.49 -11.40
CA ALA A 9 0.39 -1.03 -11.48
C ALA A 9 0.67 -0.16 -10.23
N TYR A 10 1.17 -0.79 -9.17
CA TYR A 10 1.50 -0.11 -7.92
C TYR A 10 2.93 -0.48 -7.49
N HIS A 11 3.76 0.55 -7.23
CA HIS A 11 5.21 0.43 -7.07
C HIS A 11 5.83 -0.46 -8.14
N ASP A 12 6.39 -1.60 -7.74
CA ASP A 12 7.14 -2.56 -8.56
C ASP A 12 6.29 -3.74 -9.06
N VAL A 13 5.01 -3.80 -8.67
CA VAL A 13 4.10 -4.87 -9.08
C VAL A 13 3.17 -4.35 -10.17
N GLN A 14 3.44 -4.80 -11.39
CA GLN A 14 2.53 -4.64 -12.53
C GLN A 14 1.88 -6.00 -12.82
N GLY A 15 0.60 -6.02 -13.17
CA GLY A 15 -0.08 -7.26 -13.53
C GLY A 15 -1.59 -7.20 -13.40
N TRP A 16 -2.22 -8.36 -13.53
CA TRP A 16 -3.65 -8.52 -13.39
C TRP A 16 -4.03 -8.92 -11.97
N ALA A 17 -5.18 -8.46 -11.48
CA ALA A 17 -5.71 -8.80 -10.17
C ALA A 17 -7.23 -9.02 -10.21
N CYS A 18 -7.74 -9.71 -9.19
CA CYS A 18 -9.18 -9.86 -8.99
C CYS A 18 -9.75 -8.68 -8.18
N SER A 19 -10.88 -8.13 -8.62
CA SER A 19 -11.52 -7.00 -7.91
C SER A 19 -12.09 -7.36 -6.53
N GLN A 20 -12.27 -8.65 -6.22
CA GLN A 20 -12.94 -9.12 -5.00
C GLN A 20 -12.03 -9.79 -3.98
N CYS A 21 -10.83 -10.22 -4.37
CA CYS A 21 -9.95 -11.01 -3.53
C CYS A 21 -8.48 -10.59 -3.75
N GLU A 22 -7.53 -11.34 -3.19
CA GLU A 22 -6.09 -11.06 -3.30
C GLU A 22 -5.36 -11.85 -4.39
N TRP A 23 -6.11 -12.50 -5.27
CA TRP A 23 -5.54 -13.17 -6.42
C TRP A 23 -4.87 -12.13 -7.35
N THR A 24 -3.60 -12.37 -7.65
CA THR A 24 -2.78 -11.53 -8.53
C THR A 24 -2.01 -12.41 -9.53
N TYR A 25 -1.72 -11.84 -10.69
CA TYR A 25 -0.97 -12.44 -11.77
C TYR A 25 0.03 -11.39 -12.28
N SER A 26 1.23 -11.42 -11.68
CA SER A 26 2.28 -10.42 -11.89
C SER A 26 2.94 -10.55 -13.25
N LEU A 27 3.10 -9.41 -13.93
CA LEU A 27 3.84 -9.27 -15.17
C LEU A 27 5.34 -9.52 -14.91
N PRO A 28 5.96 -10.50 -15.57
CA PRO A 28 7.41 -10.70 -15.49
C PRO A 28 8.15 -9.47 -16.03
N SER A 29 9.20 -9.04 -15.31
CA SER A 29 9.99 -7.83 -15.65
C SER A 29 10.67 -7.87 -17.03
N LEU A 30 10.82 -9.07 -17.62
CA LEU A 30 11.46 -9.30 -18.92
C LEU A 30 10.47 -9.33 -20.10
N LEU A 31 9.18 -9.12 -19.86
CA LEU A 31 8.15 -9.19 -20.91
C LEU A 31 8.02 -7.86 -21.68
N THR A 32 8.93 -7.63 -22.63
CA THR A 32 8.93 -6.43 -23.50
C THR A 32 8.29 -6.67 -24.86
N ASP A 33 8.12 -7.92 -25.28
CA ASP A 33 7.58 -8.30 -26.58
C ASP A 33 6.03 -8.17 -26.65
N PRO A 34 5.47 -7.53 -27.70
CA PRO A 34 4.02 -7.37 -27.84
C PRO A 34 3.22 -8.67 -27.96
N GLN A 35 3.73 -9.69 -28.69
CA GLN A 35 3.04 -10.98 -28.80
C GLN A 35 3.07 -11.72 -27.46
N ALA A 36 4.17 -11.57 -26.72
CA ALA A 36 4.30 -12.14 -25.38
C ALA A 36 3.31 -11.49 -24.39
N ARG A 37 2.99 -10.19 -24.54
CA ARG A 37 1.93 -9.53 -23.76
C ARG A 37 0.54 -10.06 -24.08
N ASP A 38 0.20 -10.23 -25.35
CA ASP A 38 -1.09 -10.82 -25.74
C ASP A 38 -1.25 -12.24 -25.18
N ALA A 39 -0.18 -13.04 -25.18
CA ALA A 39 -0.18 -14.37 -24.58
C ALA A 39 -0.35 -14.29 -23.06
N PHE A 40 0.32 -13.35 -22.40
CA PHE A 40 0.19 -13.10 -20.96
C PHE A 40 -1.24 -12.74 -20.58
N ASP A 41 -1.91 -11.85 -21.32
CA ASP A 41 -3.29 -11.45 -21.06
C ASP A 41 -4.27 -12.62 -21.19
N ARG A 42 -4.04 -13.51 -22.16
CA ARG A 42 -4.84 -14.74 -22.32
C ARG A 42 -4.65 -15.69 -21.13
N LEU A 43 -3.42 -15.88 -20.66
CA LEU A 43 -3.11 -16.71 -19.50
C LEU A 43 -3.72 -16.13 -18.22
N ALA A 44 -3.63 -14.81 -18.04
CA ALA A 44 -4.25 -14.11 -16.92
C ALA A 44 -5.77 -14.27 -16.93
N SER A 45 -6.42 -14.14 -18.10
CA SER A 45 -7.86 -14.36 -18.26
C SER A 45 -8.27 -15.80 -17.93
N ALA A 46 -7.47 -16.78 -18.36
CA ALA A 46 -7.73 -18.19 -18.04
C ALA A 46 -7.57 -18.46 -16.53
N GLY A 47 -6.49 -17.97 -15.91
CA GLY A 47 -6.25 -18.08 -14.47
C GLY A 47 -7.34 -17.38 -13.64
N PHE A 48 -7.81 -16.23 -14.10
CA PHE A 48 -8.93 -15.53 -13.45
C PHE A 48 -10.22 -16.34 -13.47
N LYS A 49 -10.50 -17.12 -14.52
CA LYS A 49 -11.69 -17.97 -14.57
C LYS A 49 -11.59 -19.16 -13.62
N SER A 50 -10.39 -19.73 -13.47
CA SER A 50 -10.16 -20.94 -12.67
C SER A 50 -9.92 -20.68 -11.18
N HIS A 51 -9.49 -19.48 -10.78
CA HIS A 51 -9.20 -19.22 -9.38
C HIS A 51 -10.47 -19.23 -8.50
N ASP A 52 -10.30 -19.70 -7.27
CA ASP A 52 -11.29 -19.60 -6.20
C ASP A 52 -10.98 -18.36 -5.35
N CYS A 53 -11.94 -17.45 -5.21
CA CYS A 53 -11.76 -16.25 -4.39
C CYS A 53 -11.62 -16.59 -2.90
N ALA A 54 -12.25 -17.68 -2.42
CA ALA A 54 -12.17 -18.09 -1.02
C ALA A 54 -10.74 -18.54 -0.63
N ALA A 55 -9.97 -19.06 -1.58
CA ALA A 55 -8.58 -19.43 -1.40
C ALA A 55 -7.61 -18.22 -1.35
N HIS A 56 -8.08 -17.04 -1.78
CA HIS A 56 -7.30 -15.80 -1.80
C HIS A 56 -8.01 -14.70 -1.01
N PRO A 57 -8.27 -14.89 0.30
CA PRO A 57 -8.97 -13.90 1.10
C PRO A 57 -8.23 -12.57 0.97
N ARG A 58 -8.97 -11.49 0.69
CA ARG A 58 -8.39 -10.16 0.73
C ARG A 58 -7.93 -9.95 2.18
N SER A 59 -6.63 -9.91 2.41
CA SER A 59 -6.06 -9.33 3.62
C SER A 59 -6.74 -7.98 3.76
N ALA A 60 -7.44 -7.78 4.87
CA ALA A 60 -7.98 -6.48 5.23
C ALA A 60 -6.85 -5.48 4.97
N ALA A 61 -7.08 -4.55 4.04
CA ALA A 61 -6.08 -3.67 3.44
C ALA A 61 -4.94 -3.51 4.42
N SER A 62 -3.80 -4.16 4.14
CA SER A 62 -2.63 -4.22 5.03
C SER A 62 -2.63 -2.94 5.83
N GLU A 63 -2.94 -3.02 7.15
CA GLU A 63 -3.17 -1.84 8.00
C GLU A 63 -2.25 -0.75 7.49
N PRO A 64 -2.77 0.42 7.04
CA PRO A 64 -1.97 1.39 6.30
C PRO A 64 -0.66 1.48 7.04
N GLN A 65 0.41 0.94 6.43
CA GLN A 65 1.59 0.52 7.19
C GLN A 65 1.88 1.68 8.12
N GLU A 66 1.71 1.48 9.44
CA GLU A 66 1.80 2.54 10.45
C GLU A 66 3.28 2.95 10.58
N PHE A 67 3.89 3.25 9.45
CA PHE A 67 5.31 3.34 9.22
C PHE A 67 5.81 4.60 9.90
N PHE A 68 5.06 5.69 9.77
CA PHE A 68 5.34 6.95 10.44
C PHE A 68 4.70 6.96 11.84
N ILE A 69 3.49 6.41 12.02
CA ILE A 69 2.84 6.31 13.34
C ILE A 69 3.73 5.56 14.36
N LYS A 70 4.38 4.46 13.95
CA LYS A 70 5.31 3.72 14.81
C LYS A 70 6.49 4.60 15.24
N ARG A 71 7.12 5.34 14.32
CA ARG A 71 8.21 6.29 14.65
C ARG A 71 7.72 7.37 15.61
N MET A 72 6.51 7.90 15.42
CA MET A 72 5.91 8.88 16.34
C MET A 72 5.71 8.30 17.75
N ARG A 73 5.17 7.07 17.87
CA ARG A 73 5.01 6.38 19.16
C ARG A 73 6.35 6.15 19.87
N GLU A 74 7.41 5.85 19.13
CA GLU A 74 8.76 5.70 19.68
C GLU A 74 9.27 7.02 20.28
N PHE A 75 9.06 8.16 19.60
CA PHE A 75 9.36 9.48 20.16
C PHE A 75 8.54 9.78 21.42
N VAL A 76 7.25 9.48 21.41
CA VAL A 76 6.40 9.69 22.60
C VAL A 76 6.87 8.84 23.78
N THR A 77 7.24 7.59 23.55
CA THR A 77 7.83 6.71 24.58
C THR A 77 9.12 7.29 25.16
N ARG A 78 9.89 8.03 24.36
CA ARG A 78 11.10 8.75 24.79
C ARG A 78 10.81 10.07 25.51
N GLY A 79 9.54 10.43 25.73
CA GLY A 79 9.11 11.62 26.47
C GLY A 79 8.80 12.84 25.60
N TYR A 80 8.80 12.71 24.28
CA TYR A 80 8.40 13.80 23.39
C TYR A 80 6.89 14.00 23.44
N LYS A 81 6.42 15.25 23.30
CA LYS A 81 4.99 15.50 23.16
C LYS A 81 4.49 14.91 21.83
N PRO A 82 3.26 14.37 21.77
CA PRO A 82 2.73 13.78 20.54
C PRO A 82 2.77 14.70 19.32
N LYS A 83 2.54 16.00 19.53
CA LYS A 83 2.66 17.00 18.46
C LYS A 83 4.10 17.13 17.95
N ASP A 84 5.06 17.27 18.85
CA ASP A 84 6.47 17.42 18.50
C ASP A 84 6.99 16.15 17.80
N ALA A 85 6.56 14.96 18.25
CA ALA A 85 6.87 13.69 17.62
C ALA A 85 6.33 13.61 16.18
N ALA A 86 5.09 14.06 15.95
CA ALA A 86 4.48 14.07 14.62
C ALA A 86 5.19 15.05 13.67
N ASP A 87 5.49 16.26 14.15
CA ASP A 87 6.17 17.29 13.37
C ASP A 87 7.59 16.83 12.96
N LEU A 88 8.33 16.21 13.89
CA LEU A 88 9.66 15.65 13.63
C LEU A 88 9.62 14.55 12.56
N VAL A 89 8.67 13.62 12.66
CA VAL A 89 8.57 12.51 11.71
C VAL A 89 8.19 13.00 10.30
N VAL A 90 7.33 14.03 10.18
CA VAL A 90 7.02 14.64 8.88
C VAL A 90 8.24 15.35 8.29
N GLN A 91 9.03 16.02 9.12
CA GLN A 91 10.26 16.68 8.69
C GLN A 91 11.30 15.66 8.23
N ASP A 92 11.52 14.58 8.99
CA ASP A 92 12.40 13.48 8.62
C ASP A 92 11.96 12.84 7.31
N ALA A 93 10.66 12.55 7.15
CA ALA A 93 10.13 12.00 5.91
C ALA A 93 10.36 12.93 4.70
N SER A 94 10.27 14.25 4.91
CA SER A 94 10.52 15.25 3.86
C SER A 94 12.00 15.30 3.44
N LEU A 95 12.91 14.90 4.33
CA LEU A 95 14.35 14.81 4.04
C LEU A 95 14.71 13.46 3.41
N GLU A 96 14.23 12.36 3.99
CA GLU A 96 14.49 10.99 3.56
C GLU A 96 13.86 10.69 2.18
N TYR A 97 12.60 11.07 1.99
CA TYR A 97 11.81 10.74 0.80
C TYR A 97 11.62 11.95 -0.14
N ARG A 98 12.63 12.82 -0.24
CA ARG A 98 12.55 14.06 -1.04
C ARG A 98 12.11 13.83 -2.49
N SER A 99 12.54 12.73 -3.11
CA SER A 99 12.20 12.34 -4.49
C SER A 99 10.82 11.67 -4.61
N GLU A 100 10.17 11.37 -3.49
CA GLU A 100 8.96 10.56 -3.42
C GLU A 100 7.83 11.32 -2.71
N PRO A 101 7.13 12.24 -3.42
CA PRO A 101 6.12 13.11 -2.80
C PRO A 101 4.95 12.35 -2.16
N ARG A 102 4.69 11.11 -2.61
CA ARG A 102 3.65 10.24 -2.03
C ARG A 102 3.98 9.82 -0.60
N MET A 103 5.24 9.49 -0.32
CA MET A 103 5.69 9.10 1.03
C MET A 103 5.62 10.29 1.99
N VAL A 104 6.00 11.49 1.53
CA VAL A 104 5.86 12.72 2.32
C VAL A 104 4.40 13.05 2.60
N GLN A 105 3.51 12.84 1.62
CA GLN A 105 2.08 13.04 1.81
C GLN A 105 1.49 12.00 2.78
N GLN A 106 1.93 10.75 2.71
CA GLN A 106 1.55 9.71 3.66
C GLN A 106 1.98 10.06 5.08
N ALA A 107 3.22 10.51 5.29
CA ALA A 107 3.70 10.96 6.61
C ALA A 107 2.83 12.07 7.21
N ARG A 108 2.38 13.03 6.37
CA ARG A 108 1.45 14.09 6.80
C ARG A 108 0.09 13.55 7.20
N SER A 109 -0.49 12.68 6.38
CA SER A 109 -1.78 12.05 6.67
C SER A 109 -1.74 11.24 7.97
N GLU A 110 -0.69 10.44 8.15
CA GLU A 110 -0.46 9.64 9.36
C GLU A 110 -0.23 10.53 10.59
N ALA A 111 0.46 11.67 10.44
CA ALA A 111 0.67 12.63 11.53
C ALA A 111 -0.66 13.25 12.00
N GLU A 112 -1.50 13.69 11.06
CA GLU A 112 -2.83 14.23 11.37
C GLU A 112 -3.70 13.19 12.08
N GLU A 113 -3.68 11.95 11.59
CA GLU A 113 -4.41 10.85 12.20
C GLU A 113 -3.88 10.53 13.61
N PHE A 114 -2.57 10.47 13.79
CA PHE A 114 -1.94 10.24 15.09
C PHE A 114 -2.40 11.27 16.11
N ILE A 115 -2.35 12.56 15.76
CA ILE A 115 -2.81 13.65 16.65
C ILE A 115 -4.30 13.55 16.95
N ARG A 116 -5.13 13.15 15.97
CA ARG A 116 -6.55 12.89 16.19
C ARG A 116 -6.75 11.75 17.20
N ARG A 117 -6.06 10.61 17.04
CA ARG A 117 -6.11 9.46 17.95
C ARG A 117 -5.64 9.82 19.37
N VAL A 118 -4.58 10.64 19.48
CA VAL A 118 -4.09 11.19 20.75
C VAL A 118 -5.17 11.98 21.47
N ARG A 119 -5.86 12.89 20.77
CA ARG A 119 -6.95 13.70 21.34
C ARG A 119 -8.15 12.86 21.79
N GLU A 120 -8.39 11.74 21.12
CA GLU A 120 -9.45 10.77 21.45
C GLU A 120 -9.03 9.80 22.57
N GLY A 121 -7.78 9.85 23.05
CA GLY A 121 -7.25 8.92 24.05
C GLY A 121 -6.99 7.50 23.53
N ARG A 122 -6.81 7.34 22.22
CA ARG A 122 -6.70 6.05 21.50
C ARG A 122 -5.27 5.77 21.01
N ILE A 123 -4.27 6.04 21.84
CA ILE A 123 -2.84 5.97 21.50
C ILE A 123 -2.19 4.68 21.97
#